data_AF-E1Y964-F1
#
_entry.id   AF-E1Y964-F1
#
_cell.length_a   1.000
_cell.length_b   1.000
_cell.length_c   1.000
_cell.angle_alpha   90.00
_cell.angle_beta   90.00
_cell.angle_gamma   90.00
#
_symmetry.space_group_name_H-M   'P 1'
#
loop_
_entity.id
_entity.type
_entity.pdbx_description
1 polymer ?
#
loop_
_entity_poly.entity_id
_entity_poly.type
_entity_poly.pdbx_seq_one_letter_code
_entity_poly.pdbx_strand_id
1 'polypeptide(L)'
;MAARVSGLTAIAQQPLNNISRVAYQLMSAALGGCNAIDPVLYDEPLCLPTEESTWLGMCTQNILAYETGIPNVVDPLAGSY
;
A
#
# COMPACT_ATOMS: atom_id res chain seq x y z
N MET A 1 -12.03 -9.64 -2.05
CA MET A 1 -12.07 -8.84 -0.80
C MET A 1 -11.43 -7.48 -1.10
N ALA A 2 -12.04 -6.40 -0.61
CA ALA A 2 -11.44 -5.06 -0.66
C ALA A 2 -10.78 -4.78 0.70
N ALA A 3 -9.56 -4.25 0.69
CA ALA A 3 -8.81 -3.95 1.90
C ALA A 3 -8.31 -2.50 1.86
N ARG A 4 -8.47 -1.77 2.96
CA ARG A 4 -7.77 -0.49 3.16
C ARG A 4 -6.59 -0.71 4.09
N VAL A 5 -5.47 -0.14 3.71
CA VAL A 5 -4.25 -0.16 4.53
C VAL A 5 -4.48 0.61 5.84
N SER A 6 -3.78 0.24 6.92
CA SER A 6 -4.04 0.79 8.26
C SER A 6 -3.55 2.24 8.43
N GLY A 7 -4.48 3.18 8.55
CA GLY A 7 -4.19 4.58 8.86
C GLY A 7 -3.65 4.81 10.28
N LEU A 8 -3.88 3.87 11.20
CA LEU A 8 -3.35 3.94 12.58
C LEU A 8 -1.83 3.86 12.64
N THR A 9 -1.19 3.32 11.59
CA THR A 9 0.27 3.21 11.52
C THR A 9 0.94 4.42 10.88
N ALA A 10 0.15 5.35 10.32
CA ALA A 10 0.65 6.57 9.73
C ALA A 10 0.94 7.60 10.83
N ILE A 11 2.15 8.15 10.80
CA ILE A 11 2.66 9.04 11.85
C ILE A 11 2.77 10.45 11.26
N ALA A 12 2.27 11.45 11.99
CA ALA A 12 2.35 12.86 11.58
C ALA A 12 3.80 13.37 11.54
N GLN A 13 4.65 12.88 12.44
CA GLN A 13 6.07 13.20 12.48
C GLN A 13 6.85 12.42 11.41
N GLN A 14 7.63 13.13 10.59
CA GLN A 14 8.34 12.58 9.44
C GLN A 14 7.39 11.84 8.46
N PRO A 15 6.41 12.54 7.87
CA PRO A 15 5.32 11.93 7.11
C PRO A 15 5.81 11.16 5.87
N LEU A 16 6.96 11.52 5.29
CA LEU A 16 7.56 10.78 4.17
C LEU A 16 7.90 9.33 4.52
N ASN A 17 8.14 9.00 5.79
CA ASN A 17 8.37 7.62 6.22
C ASN A 17 7.11 6.76 6.06
N ASN A 18 5.92 7.37 6.03
CA ASN A 18 4.66 6.65 5.82
C ASN A 18 4.58 6.04 4.42
N ILE A 19 5.30 6.59 3.43
CA ILE A 19 5.37 6.03 2.07
C ILE A 19 5.86 4.58 2.12
N SER A 20 6.99 4.35 2.79
CA SER A 20 7.56 3.01 2.96
C SER A 20 6.65 2.09 3.77
N ARG A 21 6.00 2.61 4.82
CA ARG A 21 5.06 1.84 5.64
C ARG A 21 3.88 1.33 4.81
N VAL A 22 3.28 2.22 4.03
CA VAL A 22 2.14 1.93 3.17
C VAL A 22 2.53 0.97 2.05
N ALA A 23 3.73 1.11 1.46
CA ALA A 23 4.22 0.18 0.44
C ALA A 23 4.29 -1.27 0.96
N TYR A 24 4.82 -1.49 2.17
CA TYR A 24 4.83 -2.83 2.77
C TYR A 24 3.44 -3.36 3.08
N GLN A 25 2.53 -2.49 3.52
CA GLN A 25 1.16 -2.89 3.82
C GLN A 25 0.37 -3.26 2.57
N LEU A 26 0.52 -2.48 1.50
CA LEU A 26 0.01 -2.81 0.17
C LEU A 26 0.52 -4.18 -0.29
N MET A 27 1.82 -4.44 -0.13
CA MET A 27 2.42 -5.74 -0.46
C MET A 27 1.80 -6.87 0.35
N SER A 28 1.61 -6.67 1.65
CA SER A 28 0.97 -7.67 2.51
C SER A 28 -0.49 -7.96 2.10
N ALA A 29 -1.25 -6.92 1.71
CA ALA A 29 -2.62 -7.08 1.25
C ALA A 29 -2.68 -7.81 -0.11
N ALA A 30 -1.75 -7.53 -1.01
CA ALA A 30 -1.65 -8.22 -2.30
C ALA A 30 -1.29 -9.71 -2.12
N LEU A 31 -0.30 -10.00 -1.26
CA LEU A 31 0.07 -11.39 -0.92
C LEU A 31 -1.06 -12.13 -0.20
N GLY A 32 -1.90 -11.41 0.55
CA GLY A 32 -3.13 -11.95 1.16
C GLY A 32 -4.29 -12.17 0.18
N GLY A 33 -4.11 -11.93 -1.12
CA GLY A 33 -5.14 -12.17 -2.14
C GLY A 33 -6.24 -11.10 -2.21
N CYS A 34 -5.96 -9.85 -1.81
CA CYS A 34 -6.89 -8.74 -1.98
C CYS A 34 -6.94 -8.28 -3.45
N ASN A 35 -8.16 -8.13 -3.98
CA ASN A 35 -8.39 -7.75 -5.39
C ASN A 35 -8.66 -6.25 -5.57
N ALA A 36 -8.81 -5.52 -4.47
CA ALA A 36 -8.95 -4.07 -4.44
C ALA A 36 -8.27 -3.58 -3.16
N ILE A 37 -7.32 -2.65 -3.29
CA ILE A 37 -6.52 -2.18 -2.17
C ILE A 37 -6.47 -0.65 -2.18
N ASP A 38 -6.99 -0.03 -1.13
CA ASP A 38 -6.95 1.41 -0.97
C ASP A 38 -5.76 1.80 -0.07
N PRO A 39 -4.74 2.50 -0.59
CA PRO A 39 -3.60 2.93 0.20
C PRO A 39 -3.97 4.11 1.09
N VAL A 40 -3.36 4.14 2.27
CA VAL A 40 -3.31 5.33 3.10
C VAL A 40 -2.26 6.29 2.52
N LEU A 41 -2.58 7.57 2.45
CA LEU A 41 -1.68 8.58 1.91
C LEU A 41 -0.73 9.08 3.00
N TYR A 42 0.48 9.48 2.61
CA TYR A 42 1.53 9.79 3.58
C TYR A 42 1.21 11.02 4.46
N ASP A 43 0.36 11.91 3.96
CA ASP A 43 -0.08 13.17 4.57
C ASP A 43 -1.44 13.05 5.28
N GLU A 44 -2.11 11.90 5.23
CA GLU A 44 -3.42 11.67 5.88
C GLU A 44 -3.44 12.01 7.38
N PRO A 45 -2.36 11.79 8.17
CA PRO A 45 -2.32 12.21 9.58
C PRO A 45 -2.25 13.72 9.80
N LEU A 46 -1.91 14.50 8.77
CA LEU A 46 -1.64 15.94 8.85
C LEU A 46 -2.78 16.77 8.26
N CYS A 47 -3.29 16.35 7.11
CA CYS A 47 -4.34 17.06 6.40
C CYS A 47 -5.17 16.11 5.54
N LEU A 48 -6.20 16.68 4.89
CA LEU A 48 -6.86 15.98 3.80
C LEU A 48 -5.84 15.68 2.70
N PRO A 49 -6.01 14.55 1.99
CA PRO A 49 -5.17 14.16 0.87
C PRO A 49 -4.88 15.29 -0.10
N THR A 50 -3.60 15.55 -0.33
CA THR A 50 -3.17 16.41 -1.43
C THR A 50 -3.23 15.65 -2.76
N GLU A 51 -3.24 16.40 -3.87
CA GLU A 51 -3.17 15.81 -5.21
C GLU A 51 -1.87 15.02 -5.39
N GLU A 52 -0.76 15.56 -4.89
CA GLU A 52 0.56 14.91 -4.93
C GLU A 52 0.56 13.59 -4.15
N SER A 53 -0.02 13.56 -2.94
CA SER A 53 -0.07 12.34 -2.16
C SER A 53 -0.95 11.29 -2.82
N THR A 54 -2.10 11.70 -3.36
CA THR A 54 -2.98 10.84 -4.14
C THR A 54 -2.27 10.23 -5.34
N TRP A 55 -1.55 11.05 -6.11
CA TRP A 55 -0.75 10.60 -7.25
C TRP A 55 0.33 9.60 -6.84
N LEU A 56 1.07 9.89 -5.78
CA LEU A 56 2.08 8.99 -5.23
C LEU A 56 1.47 7.64 -4.79
N GLY A 57 0.30 7.67 -4.16
CA GLY A 57 -0.46 6.48 -3.79
C GLY A 57 -0.83 5.62 -5.00
N MET A 58 -1.25 6.24 -6.10
CA MET A 58 -1.52 5.55 -7.37
C MET A 58 -0.24 4.95 -7.98
N CYS A 59 0.86 5.71 -8.02
CA CYS A 59 2.15 5.20 -8.49
C CYS A 59 2.60 3.97 -7.69
N THR A 60 2.43 4.00 -6.37
CA THR A 60 2.81 2.88 -5.48
C THR A 60 2.00 1.62 -5.81
N GLN A 61 0.69 1.76 -6.09
CA GLN A 61 -0.15 0.64 -6.53
C GLN A 61 0.28 0.10 -7.91
N ASN A 62 0.64 0.97 -8.85
CA ASN A 62 1.10 0.55 -10.18
C ASN A 62 2.44 -0.21 -10.11
N ILE A 63 3.38 0.25 -9.28
CA ILE A 63 4.63 -0.47 -9.04
C ILE A 63 4.32 -1.87 -8.50
N LEU A 64 3.44 -1.98 -7.52
CA LEU A 64 3.02 -3.27 -7.00
C LEU A 64 2.38 -4.16 -8.08
N ALA A 65 1.47 -3.63 -8.89
CA ALA A 65 0.74 -4.39 -9.88
C ALA A 65 1.58 -4.83 -11.08
N TYR A 66 2.54 -4.01 -11.53
CA TYR A 66 3.21 -4.22 -12.81
C TYR A 66 4.71 -4.49 -12.70
N GLU A 67 5.36 -4.11 -11.61
CA GLU A 67 6.82 -4.20 -11.48
C GLU A 67 7.28 -5.30 -10.51
N THR A 68 6.48 -5.61 -9.47
CA THR A 68 6.91 -6.58 -8.45
C THR A 68 6.78 -8.05 -8.89
N GLY A 69 5.96 -8.33 -9.89
CA GLY A 69 5.67 -9.70 -10.34
C GLY A 69 4.81 -10.53 -9.39
N ILE A 70 4.40 -10.00 -8.23
CA ILE A 70 3.47 -10.63 -7.28
C ILE A 70 2.17 -11.11 -7.94
N PRO A 71 1.49 -10.33 -8.80
CA PRO A 71 0.22 -10.78 -9.39
C PRO A 71 0.38 -11.88 -10.45
N ASN A 72 1.61 -12.27 -10.81
CA ASN A 72 1.85 -13.30 -11.82
C ASN A 72 1.68 -14.73 -11.27
N VAL A 73 1.62 -14.91 -9.94
CA VAL A 73 1.48 -16.22 -9.30
C VAL A 73 0.31 -16.17 -8.31
N VAL A 74 -0.58 -17.15 -8.38
CA VAL A 74 -1.67 -17.31 -7.42
C VAL A 74 -1.10 -17.87 -6.12
N ASP A 75 -1.33 -17.16 -5.01
CA ASP A 75 -0.86 -17.49 -3.65
C ASP A 75 0.67 -17.78 -3.58
N PRO A 76 1.52 -16.76 -3.77
CA PRO A 76 2.98 -16.92 -3.79
C PRO A 76 3.59 -17.34 -2.44
N LEU A 77 2.84 -17.28 -1.34
CA LEU A 77 3.31 -17.68 -0.01
C LEU A 77 2.87 -19.09 0.39
N ALA A 78 2.10 -19.78 -0.47
CA ALA A 78 1.68 -21.15 -0.23
C ALA A 78 2.87 -22.07 0.07
N GLY A 79 2.87 -22.73 1.23
CA GLY A 79 3.91 -23.67 1.65
C GLY A 79 5.10 -23.06 2.40
N SER A 80 5.02 -21.80 2.83
CA SER A 80 5.99 -21.21 3.77
C SER A 80 5.91 -21.89 5.15
N TYR A 81 7.06 -22.34 5.68
CA TYR A 81 7.21 -22.97 7.02
C TYR A 81 7.82 -22.00 8.05
#